data_AF-A0A0A9XIW5-F1
#
_entry.id   AF-A0A0A9XIW5-F1
#
_cell.length_a   1.000
_cell.length_b   1.000
_cell.length_c   1.000
_cell.angle_alpha   90.00
_cell.angle_beta   90.00
_cell.angle_gamma   90.00
#
_symmetry.space_group_name_H-M   'P 1'
#
loop_
_entity.id
_entity.type
_entity.pdbx_description
1 polymer ?
#
loop_
_entity_poly.entity_id
_entity_poly.type
_entity_poly.pdbx_seq_one_letter_code
_entity_poly.pdbx_strand_id
1 'polypeptide(L)'
;RSYDFKVEHIKGKDNCVADTLSRLPLEGVESSGLEKSGKLKGMHLLHIRLQGSPVTKRELKDAMKEDSELQKVRQFMEGGWPEKKDIESRLLPYFEKRKELSLEEGIFLWNGRIVAPKKIHVNFLEMLHSGHPGIRAMRDMARVHVWWPRIDAEIERFAKECGACQEGRQKPEEA
;
A
#
# COMPACT_ATOMS: atom_id res chain seq x y z
N ARG A 1 13.69 35.98 -16.82
CA ARG A 1 13.92 35.36 -18.15
C ARG A 1 12.58 34.90 -18.64
N SER A 2 11.96 35.67 -19.54
CA SER A 2 10.67 35.35 -20.13
C SER A 2 10.92 34.39 -21.29
N TYR A 3 10.34 33.20 -21.25
CA TYR A 3 10.47 32.25 -22.34
C TYR A 3 9.47 32.62 -23.44
N ASP A 4 9.97 32.68 -24.67
CA ASP A 4 9.16 32.82 -25.86
C ASP A 4 8.99 31.43 -26.46
N PHE A 5 7.76 30.95 -26.53
CA PHE A 5 7.46 29.61 -27.04
C PHE A 5 6.66 29.73 -28.32
N LYS A 6 7.09 28.99 -29.34
CA LYS A 6 6.31 28.78 -30.54
C LYS A 6 5.64 27.42 -30.46
N VAL A 7 4.31 27.41 -30.32
CA VAL A 7 3.52 26.18 -30.30
C VAL A 7 3.14 25.83 -31.73
N GLU A 8 3.52 24.65 -32.19
CA GLU A 8 3.16 24.13 -33.51
C GLU A 8 2.35 22.84 -33.36
N HIS A 9 1.22 22.76 -34.08
CA HIS A 9 0.37 21.59 -34.08
C HIS A 9 0.86 20.58 -35.14
N ILE A 10 1.24 19.39 -34.68
CA ILE A 10 1.65 18.28 -35.53
C ILE A 10 0.49 17.28 -35.59
N LYS A 11 0.03 16.96 -36.80
CA LYS A 11 -0.99 15.92 -37.00
C LYS A 11 -0.45 14.58 -36.49
N GLY A 12 -1.28 13.79 -35.79
CA GLY A 12 -0.84 12.56 -35.14
C GLY A 12 -0.10 11.56 -36.05
N LYS A 13 -0.43 11.50 -37.34
CA LYS A 13 0.26 10.64 -38.33
C LYS A 13 1.72 11.05 -38.56
N ASP A 14 2.02 12.34 -38.41
CA ASP A 14 3.35 12.93 -38.62
C ASP A 14 4.12 13.08 -37.29
N ASN A 15 3.45 12.88 -36.15
CA ASN A 15 4.06 12.85 -34.81
C ASN A 15 4.58 11.46 -34.46
N CYS A 16 5.31 10.86 -35.40
CA CYS A 16 5.78 9.48 -35.30
C CYS A 16 6.71 9.25 -34.10
N VAL A 17 7.54 10.23 -33.71
CA VAL A 17 8.51 10.08 -32.60
C VAL A 17 7.83 9.98 -31.23
N ALA A 18 6.69 10.67 -31.02
CA ALA A 18 5.96 10.58 -29.77
C ALA A 18 5.16 9.27 -29.66
N ASP A 19 4.64 8.77 -30.79
CA ASP A 19 3.85 7.53 -30.84
C ASP A 19 4.75 6.28 -30.83
N THR A 20 5.98 6.35 -31.35
CA THR A 20 6.93 5.22 -31.36
C THR A 20 7.38 4.79 -29.98
N LEU A 21 7.67 5.71 -29.05
CA LEU A 21 8.08 5.32 -27.68
C LEU A 21 6.95 4.61 -26.90
N SER A 22 5.69 4.83 -27.26
CA SER A 22 4.56 4.14 -26.62
C SER A 22 4.21 2.81 -27.30
N ARG A 23 4.70 2.55 -28.52
CA ARG A 23 4.20 1.47 -29.38
C ARG A 23 5.25 0.64 -30.10
N LEU A 24 6.55 0.90 -29.93
CA LEU A 24 7.60 0.17 -30.66
C LEU A 24 7.57 -1.33 -30.30
N PRO A 25 7.20 -2.22 -31.24
CA PRO A 25 7.41 -3.65 -31.07
C PRO A 25 8.89 -3.93 -31.36
N LEU A 26 9.59 -4.60 -30.45
CA LEU A 26 11.00 -4.96 -30.67
C LEU A 26 11.07 -6.12 -31.66
N GLU A 27 11.55 -5.87 -32.88
CA GLU A 27 11.84 -6.90 -33.87
C GLU A 27 13.09 -7.70 -33.45
N GLY A 28 12.98 -9.03 -33.39
CA GLY A 28 14.09 -9.93 -33.04
C GLY A 28 14.06 -10.48 -31.62
N VAL A 29 13.04 -10.15 -30.82
CA VAL A 29 12.69 -10.99 -29.67
C VAL A 29 11.87 -12.15 -30.24
N GLU A 30 12.47 -13.35 -30.35
CA GLU A 30 11.66 -14.55 -30.44
C GLU A 30 10.57 -14.43 -29.38
N SER A 31 9.31 -14.52 -29.79
CA SER A 31 8.19 -14.60 -28.86
C SER A 31 8.48 -15.78 -27.94
N SER A 32 9.12 -15.50 -26.82
CA SER A 32 9.41 -16.43 -25.75
C SER A 32 8.09 -16.72 -25.06
N GLY A 33 7.24 -17.50 -25.75
CA GLY A 33 5.97 -18.02 -25.26
C GLY A 33 5.08 -17.02 -24.53
N LEU A 34 5.15 -15.71 -24.82
CA LEU A 34 4.50 -14.70 -23.98
C LEU A 34 3.03 -14.47 -24.35
N GLU A 35 2.57 -15.06 -25.45
CA GLU A 35 1.18 -14.89 -25.93
C GLU A 35 0.30 -16.16 -25.80
N LYS A 36 0.79 -17.22 -25.16
CA LYS A 36 -0.03 -18.42 -24.83
C LYS A 36 -0.50 -18.51 -23.37
N SER A 37 -0.34 -17.46 -22.59
CA SER A 37 -1.09 -17.27 -21.36
C SER A 37 -1.40 -15.79 -21.26
N GLY A 38 -2.68 -15.41 -21.27
CA GLY A 38 -3.18 -14.04 -21.11
C GLY A 38 -2.90 -13.46 -19.73
N LYS A 39 -1.64 -13.50 -19.31
CA LYS A 39 -1.04 -12.80 -18.21
C LYS A 39 0.27 -12.27 -18.78
N LEU A 40 0.27 -11.00 -19.21
CA LEU A 40 1.40 -10.18 -18.79
C LEU A 40 1.64 -10.59 -17.32
N LYS A 41 2.86 -10.97 -16.95
CA LYS A 41 3.28 -10.82 -15.54
C LYS A 41 3.31 -9.31 -15.27
N GLY A 42 2.14 -8.66 -15.38
CA GLY A 42 1.88 -7.33 -14.87
C GLY A 42 2.30 -7.45 -13.44
N MET A 43 3.34 -6.69 -13.11
CA MET A 43 3.92 -6.71 -11.78
C MET A 43 2.77 -6.42 -10.81
N HIS A 44 2.27 -7.48 -10.17
CA HIS A 44 1.04 -7.39 -9.40
C HIS A 44 1.30 -6.37 -8.29
N LEU A 45 0.36 -5.46 -8.04
CA LEU A 45 0.57 -4.32 -7.12
C LEU A 45 1.11 -4.79 -5.77
N LEU A 46 0.66 -5.97 -5.30
CA LEU A 46 1.18 -6.66 -4.12
C LEU A 46 2.67 -6.98 -4.20
N HIS A 47 3.19 -7.49 -5.33
CA HIS A 47 4.61 -7.80 -5.49
C HIS A 47 5.48 -6.55 -5.36
N ILE A 48 5.05 -5.42 -5.92
CA ILE A 48 5.74 -4.13 -5.76
C ILE A 48 5.77 -3.73 -4.28
N ARG A 49 4.64 -3.87 -3.59
CA ARG A 49 4.54 -3.51 -2.16
C ARG A 49 5.37 -4.43 -1.26
N LEU A 50 5.50 -5.70 -1.62
CA LEU A 50 6.27 -6.68 -0.84
C LEU A 50 7.78 -6.50 -0.96
N GLN A 51 8.30 -5.90 -2.03
CA GLN A 51 9.75 -5.68 -2.18
C GLN A 51 10.35 -4.76 -1.10
N GLY A 52 9.55 -3.84 -0.55
CA GLY A 52 9.95 -2.95 0.55
C GLY A 52 9.24 -3.26 1.88
N SER A 53 8.62 -4.44 2.01
CA SER A 53 7.92 -4.87 3.22
C SER A 53 8.92 -5.36 4.27
N PRO A 54 8.68 -5.10 5.57
CA PRO A 54 9.55 -5.60 6.65
C PRO A 54 9.36 -7.10 6.91
N VAL A 55 8.37 -7.71 6.25
CA VAL A 55 7.96 -9.11 6.42
C VAL A 55 7.80 -9.78 5.07
N THR A 56 8.08 -11.08 5.02
CA THR A 56 7.92 -11.89 3.83
C THR A 56 6.45 -12.18 3.55
N LYS A 57 6.14 -12.54 2.29
CA LYS A 57 4.81 -12.97 1.88
C LYS A 57 4.28 -14.16 2.71
N ARG A 58 5.17 -15.07 3.10
CA ARG A 58 4.81 -16.26 3.89
C ARG A 58 4.41 -15.85 5.31
N GLU A 59 5.22 -15.03 5.97
CA GLU A 59 4.92 -14.54 7.32
C GLU A 59 3.62 -13.75 7.38
N LEU A 60 3.36 -12.90 6.37
CA LEU A 60 2.08 -12.20 6.22
C LEU A 60 0.90 -13.17 6.18
N LYS A 61 0.98 -14.20 5.33
CA LYS A 61 -0.09 -15.20 5.21
C LYS A 61 -0.32 -15.96 6.50
N ASP A 62 0.75 -16.35 7.17
CA ASP A 62 0.66 -17.13 8.40
C ASP A 62 0.10 -16.26 9.54
N ALA A 63 0.56 -15.02 9.69
CA ALA A 63 0.00 -14.07 10.64
C ALA A 63 -1.47 -13.73 10.35
N MET A 64 -1.89 -13.66 9.09
CA MET A 64 -3.28 -13.44 8.71
C MET A 64 -4.20 -14.62 9.03
N LYS A 65 -3.67 -15.85 8.98
CA LYS A 65 -4.41 -17.05 9.39
C LYS A 65 -4.64 -17.10 10.90
N GLU A 66 -3.65 -16.65 11.67
CA GLU A 66 -3.72 -16.57 13.13
C GLU A 66 -4.63 -15.42 13.61
N ASP A 67 -4.83 -14.38 12.80
CA ASP A 67 -5.64 -13.21 13.17
C ASP A 67 -7.15 -13.50 13.07
N SER A 68 -7.78 -13.72 14.23
CA SER A 68 -9.21 -13.99 14.35
C SER A 68 -10.12 -12.92 13.74
N GLU A 69 -9.72 -11.64 13.73
CA GLU A 69 -10.53 -10.57 13.15
C GLU A 69 -10.51 -10.66 11.62
N LEU A 70 -9.32 -10.86 11.04
CA LEU A 70 -9.18 -11.04 9.60
C LEU A 70 -9.83 -12.33 9.08
N GLN A 71 -9.85 -13.40 9.88
CA GLN A 71 -10.59 -14.62 9.53
C GLN A 71 -12.10 -14.38 9.45
N LYS A 72 -12.69 -13.63 10.40
CA LYS A 72 -14.10 -13.23 10.33
C LYS A 72 -14.37 -12.33 9.13
N VAL A 73 -13.48 -11.37 8.84
CA VAL A 73 -13.58 -10.51 7.66
C VAL A 73 -13.55 -11.33 6.37
N ARG A 74 -12.71 -12.37 6.27
CA ARG A 74 -12.71 -13.29 5.12
C ARG A 74 -14.08 -13.93 4.92
N GLN A 75 -14.66 -14.48 6.00
CA GLN A 75 -15.97 -15.11 5.96
C GLN A 75 -17.06 -14.13 5.49
N PHE A 76 -17.03 -12.89 5.95
CA PHE A 76 -17.98 -11.85 5.51
C PHE A 76 -17.77 -11.40 4.06
N MET A 77 -16.53 -11.45 3.55
CA MET A 77 -16.27 -11.17 2.14
C MET A 77 -16.79 -12.27 1.21
N GLU A 78 -16.75 -13.53 1.65
CA GLU A 78 -17.21 -14.68 0.86
C GLU A 78 -18.73 -14.93 1.01
N GLY A 79 -19.26 -14.83 2.23
CA GLY A 79 -20.66 -15.10 2.57
C GLY A 79 -21.57 -13.87 2.59
N GLY A 80 -21.02 -12.68 2.40
CA GLY A 80 -21.74 -11.41 2.53
C GLY A 80 -21.61 -10.79 3.92
N TRP A 81 -21.66 -9.46 3.96
CA TRP A 81 -21.55 -8.71 5.20
C TRP A 81 -22.90 -8.63 5.91
N PRO A 82 -22.96 -8.89 7.23
CA PRO A 82 -24.18 -8.71 8.02
C PRO A 82 -24.55 -7.22 8.17
N GLU A 83 -25.72 -6.95 8.76
CA GLU A 83 -26.15 -5.58 9.05
C GLU A 83 -25.21 -4.91 10.06
N LYS A 84 -25.03 -3.58 9.95
CA LYS A 84 -24.09 -2.81 10.79
C LYS A 84 -24.31 -3.02 12.29
N LYS A 85 -25.55 -3.26 12.71
CA LYS A 85 -25.96 -3.46 14.11
C LYS A 85 -25.46 -4.79 14.71
N ASP A 86 -25.25 -5.80 13.87
CA ASP A 86 -24.87 -7.16 14.27
C ASP A 86 -23.36 -7.38 14.20
N ILE A 87 -22.60 -6.33 13.83
CA ILE A 87 -21.14 -6.38 13.67
C ILE A 87 -20.45 -5.93 14.96
N GLU A 88 -19.53 -6.76 15.45
CA GLU A 88 -18.67 -6.42 16.58
C GLU A 88 -17.91 -5.10 16.34
N SER A 89 -17.79 -4.26 17.37
CA SER A 89 -17.18 -2.93 17.25
C SER A 89 -15.76 -2.94 16.68
N ARG A 90 -15.02 -4.03 16.89
CA ARG A 90 -13.65 -4.23 16.37
C ARG A 90 -13.63 -4.44 14.85
N LEU A 91 -14.72 -4.96 14.28
CA LEU A 91 -14.86 -5.27 12.85
C LEU A 91 -15.51 -4.12 12.06
N LEU A 92 -16.16 -3.17 12.73
CA LEU A 92 -16.77 -2.00 12.11
C LEU A 92 -15.82 -1.23 11.16
N PRO A 93 -14.53 -1.00 11.49
CA PRO A 93 -13.62 -0.30 10.58
C PRO A 93 -13.43 -1.03 9.24
N TYR A 94 -13.47 -2.36 9.26
CA TYR A 94 -13.40 -3.18 8.05
C TYR A 94 -14.72 -3.14 7.28
N PHE A 95 -15.86 -3.18 7.98
CA PHE A 95 -17.18 -3.05 7.36
C PHE A 95 -17.35 -1.71 6.64
N GLU A 96 -16.89 -0.61 7.23
CA GLU A 96 -16.95 0.72 6.59
C GLU A 96 -16.11 0.79 5.31
N LYS A 97 -15.02 0.03 5.26
CA LYS A 97 -14.08 -0.04 4.13
C LYS A 97 -14.33 -1.22 3.18
N ARG A 98 -15.39 -2.01 3.40
CA ARG A 98 -15.65 -3.27 2.69
C ARG A 98 -15.66 -3.19 1.18
N LYS A 99 -16.05 -2.04 0.61
CA LYS A 99 -16.11 -1.84 -0.85
C LYS A 99 -14.74 -1.77 -1.50
N GLU A 100 -13.72 -1.41 -0.72
CA GLU A 100 -12.33 -1.22 -1.18
C GLU A 100 -11.40 -2.31 -0.62
N LEU A 101 -11.94 -3.25 0.13
CA LEU A 101 -11.23 -4.43 0.61
C LEU A 101 -11.16 -5.47 -0.50
N SER A 102 -9.98 -6.04 -0.70
CA SER A 102 -9.75 -7.14 -1.63
C SER A 102 -8.81 -8.17 -1.03
N LEU A 103 -8.86 -9.39 -1.58
CA LEU A 103 -7.97 -10.49 -1.19
C LEU A 103 -7.16 -10.90 -2.41
N GLU A 104 -5.85 -10.79 -2.30
CA GLU A 104 -4.94 -11.07 -3.40
C GLU A 104 -3.88 -12.07 -2.96
N GLU A 105 -3.82 -13.22 -3.63
CA GLU A 105 -2.93 -14.33 -3.27
C GLU A 105 -3.03 -14.75 -1.79
N GLY A 106 -4.18 -14.52 -1.15
CA GLY A 106 -4.40 -14.79 0.28
C GLY A 106 -3.97 -13.67 1.24
N ILE A 107 -3.57 -12.51 0.72
CA ILE A 107 -3.22 -11.31 1.48
C ILE A 107 -4.33 -10.27 1.35
N PHE A 108 -4.77 -9.73 2.47
CA PHE A 108 -5.76 -8.65 2.50
C PHE A 108 -5.15 -7.33 2.05
N LEU A 109 -5.86 -6.65 1.16
CA LEU A 109 -5.53 -5.33 0.67
C LEU A 109 -6.71 -4.38 0.91
N TRP A 110 -6.40 -3.14 1.27
CA TRP A 110 -7.37 -2.03 1.29
C TRP A 110 -6.87 -0.92 0.38
N ASN A 111 -7.60 -0.63 -0.70
CA ASN A 111 -7.22 0.37 -1.70
C ASN A 111 -5.74 0.23 -2.15
N GLY A 112 -5.30 -1.01 -2.39
CA GLY A 112 -3.93 -1.35 -2.79
C GLY A 112 -2.86 -1.32 -1.69
N ARG A 113 -3.25 -1.10 -0.43
CA ARG A 113 -2.35 -1.12 0.75
C ARG A 113 -2.47 -2.45 1.49
N ILE A 114 -1.38 -2.94 2.06
CA ILE A 114 -1.40 -4.19 2.84
C ILE A 114 -2.21 -3.97 4.12
N VAL A 115 -3.20 -4.84 4.38
CA VAL A 115 -3.87 -4.86 5.68
C VAL A 115 -3.03 -5.70 6.63
N ALA A 116 -2.40 -5.09 7.63
CA ALA A 116 -1.49 -5.81 8.52
C ALA A 116 -2.23 -6.48 9.69
N PRO A 117 -2.09 -7.81 9.91
CA PRO A 117 -2.55 -8.46 11.14
C PRO A 117 -1.79 -7.94 12.37
N LYS A 118 -2.40 -8.06 13.55
CA LYS A 118 -1.87 -7.49 14.81
C LYS A 118 -0.42 -7.89 15.11
N LYS A 119 -0.08 -9.15 14.85
CA LYS A 119 1.23 -9.75 15.15
C LYS A 119 2.40 -9.02 14.48
N ILE A 120 2.17 -8.40 13.32
CA ILE A 120 3.23 -7.74 12.53
C ILE A 120 3.14 -6.21 12.57
N HIS A 121 2.23 -5.63 13.37
CA HIS A 121 2.12 -4.18 13.51
C HIS A 121 3.45 -3.56 13.91
N VAL A 122 4.18 -4.20 14.83
CA VAL A 122 5.49 -3.72 15.29
C VAL A 122 6.52 -3.65 14.16
N ASN A 123 6.61 -4.67 13.30
CA ASN A 123 7.54 -4.69 12.17
C ASN A 123 7.27 -3.54 11.20
N PHE A 124 5.98 -3.24 10.93
CA PHE A 124 5.61 -2.09 10.11
C PHE A 124 5.88 -0.76 10.80
N LEU A 125 5.64 -0.64 12.11
CA LEU A 125 5.95 0.57 12.87
C LEU A 125 7.46 0.85 12.88
N GLU A 126 8.30 -0.16 13.07
CA GLU A 126 9.76 -0.05 12.98
C GLU A 126 10.21 0.39 11.59
N MET A 127 9.66 -0.20 10.53
CA MET A 127 9.93 0.22 9.15
C MET A 127 9.55 1.68 8.92
N LEU A 128 8.35 2.09 9.35
CA LEU A 128 7.88 3.48 9.23
C LEU A 128 8.70 4.44 10.07
N HIS A 129 9.30 3.98 11.16
CA HIS A 129 10.13 4.77 12.05
C HIS A 129 11.62 4.77 11.68
N SER A 130 12.01 4.02 10.66
CA SER A 130 13.40 3.97 10.20
C SER A 130 13.90 5.37 9.81
N GLY A 131 15.01 5.78 10.42
CA GLY A 131 15.54 7.14 10.27
C GLY A 131 14.87 8.21 11.15
N HIS A 132 14.08 7.81 12.14
CA HIS A 132 13.38 8.69 13.09
C HIS A 132 12.56 9.83 12.45
N PRO A 133 11.77 9.55 11.39
CA PRO A 133 10.95 10.57 10.78
C PRO A 133 9.86 11.03 11.76
N GLY A 134 9.50 12.31 11.68
CA GLY A 134 8.40 12.84 12.49
C GLY A 134 7.07 12.13 12.22
N ILE A 135 6.14 12.22 13.17
CA ILE A 135 4.81 11.56 13.14
C ILE A 135 4.08 11.78 11.82
N ARG A 136 4.14 12.99 11.25
CA ARG A 136 3.50 13.30 9.97
C ARG A 136 4.05 12.45 8.83
N ALA A 137 5.38 12.36 8.71
CA ALA A 137 6.03 11.56 7.68
C ALA A 137 5.74 10.06 7.86
N MET A 138 5.72 9.57 9.10
CA MET A 138 5.30 8.19 9.39
C MET A 138 3.87 7.91 8.90
N ARG A 139 2.93 8.82 9.15
CA ARG A 139 1.54 8.70 8.66
C ARG A 139 1.46 8.72 7.14
N ASP A 140 2.24 9.59 6.49
CA ASP A 140 2.26 9.69 5.03
C ASP A 140 2.81 8.40 4.39
N MET A 141 3.87 7.79 4.96
CA MET A 141 4.37 6.49 4.52
C MET A 141 3.36 5.36 4.77
N ALA A 142 2.71 5.35 5.94
CA ALA A 142 1.68 4.37 6.24
C ALA A 142 0.56 4.41 5.19
N ARG A 143 0.10 5.62 4.83
CA ARG A 143 -0.91 5.82 3.79
C ARG A 143 -0.51 5.29 2.41
N VAL A 144 0.76 5.03 2.16
CA VAL A 144 1.21 4.45 0.88
C VAL A 144 1.33 2.93 0.97
N HIS A 145 1.74 2.39 2.11
CA HIS A 145 2.15 0.98 2.21
C HIS A 145 1.15 0.07 2.94
N VAL A 146 0.56 0.55 4.04
CA VAL A 146 -0.07 -0.35 5.01
C VAL A 146 -1.29 0.28 5.70
N TRP A 147 -2.21 -0.55 6.16
CA TRP A 147 -3.37 -0.10 6.92
C TRP A 147 -3.80 -1.13 7.97
N TRP A 148 -4.27 -0.64 9.11
CA TRP A 148 -5.05 -1.38 10.09
C TRP A 148 -5.88 -0.38 10.93
N PRO A 149 -6.87 -0.85 11.70
CA PRO A 149 -7.65 0.04 12.56
C PRO A 149 -6.76 0.78 13.58
N ARG A 150 -6.90 2.10 13.66
CA ARG A 150 -6.20 2.98 14.62
C ARG A 150 -4.68 3.13 14.42
N ILE A 151 -4.15 2.78 13.24
CA ILE A 151 -2.74 2.96 12.87
C ILE A 151 -2.16 4.34 13.22
N ASP A 152 -2.89 5.43 12.98
CA ASP A 152 -2.41 6.80 13.25
C ASP A 152 -2.12 7.07 14.73
N ALA A 153 -2.88 6.43 15.62
CA ALA A 153 -2.69 6.51 17.07
C ALA A 153 -1.52 5.63 17.53
N GLU A 154 -1.33 4.48 16.89
CA GLU A 154 -0.20 3.60 17.17
C GLU A 154 1.13 4.20 16.72
N ILE A 155 1.16 4.84 15.55
CA ILE A 155 2.31 5.62 15.07
C ILE A 155 2.67 6.72 16.07
N GLU A 156 1.67 7.47 16.55
CA GLU A 156 1.90 8.55 17.50
C GLU A 156 2.45 8.04 18.84
N ARG A 157 1.90 6.93 19.34
CA ARG A 157 2.39 6.26 20.55
C ARG A 157 3.84 5.79 20.37
N PHE A 158 4.11 5.07 19.27
CA PHE A 158 5.43 4.53 18.95
C PHE A 158 6.50 5.63 18.86
N ALA A 159 6.20 6.74 18.18
CA ALA A 159 7.14 7.86 18.06
C ALA A 159 7.37 8.59 19.41
N LYS A 160 6.36 8.65 20.29
CA LYS A 160 6.47 9.25 21.63
C LYS A 160 7.29 8.39 22.60
N GLU A 161 7.23 7.08 22.45
CA GLU A 161 7.99 6.12 23.24
C GLU A 161 9.47 6.03 22.80
N CYS A 162 9.81 6.56 21.62
CA CYS A 162 11.19 6.61 21.14
C CYS A 162 12.02 7.70 21.84
N GLY A 163 13.00 7.29 22.65
CA GLY A 163 13.91 8.19 23.36
C GLY A 163 14.67 9.15 22.45
N ALA A 164 15.27 8.65 21.37
CA ALA A 164 16.02 9.46 20.40
C ALA A 164 15.15 10.56 19.75
N CYS A 165 13.88 10.26 19.46
CA CYS A 165 12.94 11.26 18.95
C CYS A 165 12.55 12.31 19.98
N GLN A 166 12.53 11.96 21.28
CA GLN A 166 12.24 12.92 22.34
C GLN A 166 13.42 13.86 22.59
N GLU A 167 14.65 13.35 22.52
CA GLU A 167 15.88 14.15 22.69
C GLU A 167 16.08 15.17 21.56
N GLY A 168 15.80 14.78 20.32
CA GLY A 168 15.91 15.67 19.14
C GLY A 168 14.79 16.72 19.03
N ARG A 169 13.81 16.72 19.93
CA ARG A 169 12.69 17.67 19.89
C ARG A 169 13.15 19.01 20.44
N GLN A 170 13.26 20.02 19.57
CA GLN A 170 13.46 21.39 20.02
C GLN A 170 12.33 21.76 20.98
N LYS A 171 12.68 22.13 22.21
CA LYS A 171 11.72 22.70 23.14
C LYS A 171 11.17 23.99 22.52
N PRO A 172 9.84 24.19 22.48
CA PRO A 172 9.32 25.48 22.08
C PRO A 172 9.89 26.55 23.02
N GLU A 173 10.38 27.64 22.44
CA GLU A 173 10.83 28.82 23.18
C GLU A 173 9.62 29.35 23.97
N GLU A 174 9.74 29.39 25.30
CA GLU A 174 8.71 29.97 26.17
C GLU A 174 8.65 31.48 25.86
N ALA A 175 7.49 31.94 25.40
CA ALA A 175 7.20 33.35 25.12
C ALA A 175 6.74 34.10 26.37
#